data_AF-A0A962YXG5-F1
#
_entry.id   AF-A0A962YXG5-F1
#
_cell.length_a   1.000
_cell.length_b   1.000
_cell.length_c   1.000
_cell.angle_alpha   90.00
_cell.angle_beta   90.00
_cell.angle_gamma   90.00
#
_symmetry.space_group_name_H-M   'P 1'
#
loop_
_entity.id
_entity.type
_entity.pdbx_description
1 polymer ?
#
loop_
_entity_poly.entity_id
_entity_poly.type
_entity_poly.pdbx_seq_one_letter_code
_entity_poly.pdbx_strand_id
1 'polypeptide(L)'
;GETDSEHFFSLFHNILHTEYESATLENMKSALLKAIKTISDMQNDIGKGDYSLLNTVITDGEQLIATRYTTANAEKQESLYYTFGEHILPQIGNGLMQPVESGKVGAVLIASEPINEKNEEWIEVPRNHIVIVNKDLEITVEPIKI
;
A
#
# COMPACT_ATOMS: atom_id res chain seq x y z
N GLY A 1 19.23 -1.28 -9.16
CA GLY A 1 19.13 -1.77 -10.54
C GLY A 1 18.63 -0.64 -11.41
N GLU A 2 17.92 -0.98 -12.48
CA GLU A 2 17.46 -0.04 -13.53
C GLU A 2 15.93 -0.02 -13.66
N THR A 3 15.20 -0.64 -12.73
CA THR A 3 13.73 -0.69 -12.79
C THR A 3 13.11 0.63 -12.36
N ASP A 4 11.96 0.97 -12.93
CA ASP A 4 11.14 2.12 -12.51
C ASP A 4 10.80 2.07 -11.01
N SER A 5 10.55 0.87 -10.48
CA SER A 5 10.26 0.60 -9.08
C SER A 5 11.44 0.92 -8.16
N GLU A 6 12.67 0.60 -8.57
CA GLU A 6 13.87 0.96 -7.81
C GLU A 6 14.13 2.47 -7.82
N HIS A 7 13.88 3.14 -8.96
CA HIS A 7 13.97 4.60 -9.04
C HIS A 7 12.90 5.29 -8.20
N PHE A 8 11.67 4.78 -8.20
CA PHE A 8 10.58 5.27 -7.36
C PHE A 8 10.90 5.08 -5.87
N PHE A 9 11.41 3.91 -5.47
CA PHE A 9 11.85 3.68 -4.11
C PHE A 9 12.99 4.62 -3.71
N SER A 10 13.95 4.85 -4.61
CA SER A 10 15.06 5.78 -4.37
C SER A 10 14.58 7.22 -4.17
N LEU A 11 13.57 7.66 -4.93
CA LEU A 11 12.95 8.97 -4.77
C LEU A 11 12.25 9.08 -3.40
N PHE A 12 11.42 8.10 -3.04
CA PHE A 12 10.80 8.01 -1.72
C PHE A 12 11.83 8.08 -0.61
N HIS A 13 12.87 7.25 -0.69
CA HIS A 13 13.92 7.16 0.32
C HIS A 13 14.70 8.48 0.42
N ASN A 14 15.03 9.13 -0.71
CA ASN A 14 15.65 10.44 -0.71
C ASN A 14 14.79 11.46 0.02
N ILE A 15 13.50 11.60 -0.35
CA ILE A 15 12.56 12.53 0.30
C ILE A 15 12.49 12.25 1.81
N LEU A 16 12.35 10.98 2.21
CA LEU A 16 12.25 10.59 3.61
C LEU A 16 13.48 11.05 4.41
N HIS A 17 14.69 10.85 3.88
CA HIS A 17 15.93 11.16 4.59
C HIS A 17 16.39 12.61 4.49
N THR A 18 15.94 13.36 3.48
CA THR A 18 16.31 14.78 3.32
C THR A 18 15.32 15.73 3.99
N GLU A 19 14.04 15.35 4.09
CA GLU A 19 12.98 16.23 4.58
C GLU A 19 12.44 15.86 5.97
N TYR A 20 12.76 14.68 6.49
CA TYR A 20 12.27 14.21 7.77
C TYR A 20 13.41 13.71 8.66
N GLU A 21 13.28 13.96 9.97
CA GLU A 21 14.29 13.56 10.96
C GLU A 21 14.26 12.06 11.30
N SER A 22 13.13 11.38 11.05
CA SER A 22 12.94 9.97 11.37
C SER A 22 11.87 9.30 10.50
N ALA A 23 11.96 7.99 10.36
CA ALA A 23 11.02 7.16 9.58
C ALA A 23 9.77 6.77 10.39
N THR A 24 9.07 7.74 10.99
CA THR A 24 7.77 7.47 11.61
C THR A 24 6.73 7.09 10.55
N LEU A 25 5.63 6.45 10.96
CA LEU A 25 4.55 6.06 10.06
C LEU A 25 4.02 7.24 9.24
N GLU A 26 3.81 8.38 9.89
CA GLU A 26 3.36 9.62 9.25
C GLU A 26 4.40 10.20 8.29
N ASN A 27 5.68 10.13 8.63
CA ASN A 27 6.76 10.60 7.75
C ASN A 27 6.93 9.69 6.54
N MET A 28 6.86 8.37 6.71
CA MET A 28 6.86 7.40 5.61
C MET A 28 5.68 7.64 4.68
N LYS A 29 4.46 7.78 5.22
CA LYS A 29 3.28 8.14 4.45
C LYS A 29 3.49 9.44 3.68
N SER A 30 3.92 10.50 4.36
CA SER A 30 4.11 11.81 3.74
C SER A 30 5.16 11.79 2.63
N ALA A 31 6.28 11.11 2.85
CA ALA A 31 7.33 10.93 1.86
C ALA A 31 6.84 10.12 0.64
N LEU A 32 6.08 9.05 0.86
CA LEU A 32 5.51 8.24 -0.22
C LEU A 32 4.53 9.06 -1.06
N LEU A 33 3.62 9.81 -0.43
CA LEU A 33 2.67 10.67 -1.14
C LEU A 33 3.37 11.79 -1.92
N LYS A 34 4.45 12.38 -1.36
CA LYS A 34 5.30 13.34 -2.08
C LYS A 34 5.99 12.72 -3.29
N ALA A 35 6.50 11.49 -3.17
CA ALA A 35 7.11 10.77 -4.29
C ALA A 35 6.10 10.51 -5.42
N ILE A 36 4.90 10.03 -5.07
CA ILE A 36 3.79 9.82 -6.03
C ILE A 36 3.40 11.15 -6.70
N LYS A 37 3.28 12.22 -5.93
CA LYS A 37 2.95 13.55 -6.46
C LYS A 37 4.04 14.04 -7.42
N THR A 38 5.30 13.89 -7.05
CA THR A 38 6.45 14.29 -7.87
C THR A 38 6.43 13.61 -9.23
N ILE A 39 6.20 12.28 -9.26
CA ILE A 39 6.07 11.54 -10.52
C ILE A 39 4.84 11.99 -11.31
N SER A 40 3.71 12.21 -10.65
CA SER A 40 2.47 12.66 -11.30
C SER A 40 2.65 14.05 -11.93
N ASP A 41 3.31 14.98 -11.24
CA ASP A 41 3.63 16.31 -11.75
C ASP A 41 4.58 16.21 -12.95
N MET A 42 5.65 15.40 -12.87
CA MET A 42 6.58 15.17 -13.99
C MET A 42 5.87 14.59 -15.22
N GLN A 43 4.95 13.64 -15.04
CA GLN A 43 4.14 13.09 -16.13
C GLN A 43 3.25 14.15 -16.78
N ASN A 44 2.64 15.03 -15.97
CA ASN A 44 1.82 16.13 -16.46
C ASN A 44 2.64 17.15 -17.26
N ASP A 45 3.84 17.49 -16.80
CA ASP A 45 4.72 18.49 -17.42
C ASP A 45 5.26 18.05 -18.78
N ILE A 46 5.59 16.76 -18.92
CA ILE A 46 6.05 16.19 -20.20
C ILE A 46 4.90 16.13 -21.22
N GLY A 47 3.65 16.09 -20.76
CA GLY A 47 2.46 15.90 -21.60
C GLY A 47 2.34 14.47 -22.13
N LYS A 48 1.27 14.21 -22.91
CA LYS A 48 0.83 12.90 -23.45
C LYS A 48 1.84 11.75 -23.29
N GLY A 49 1.60 10.89 -22.31
CA GLY A 49 2.33 9.67 -22.04
C GLY A 49 1.44 8.59 -21.42
N ASP A 50 2.03 7.44 -21.10
CA ASP A 50 1.38 6.38 -20.32
C ASP A 50 0.96 6.85 -18.92
N TYR A 51 0.13 6.04 -18.26
CA TYR A 51 -0.38 6.30 -16.92
C TYR A 51 0.45 5.56 -15.86
N SER A 52 0.41 6.07 -14.63
CA SER A 52 1.01 5.40 -13.47
C SER A 52 0.03 4.40 -12.85
N LEU A 53 0.54 3.22 -12.51
CA LEU A 53 -0.13 2.20 -11.68
C LEU A 53 0.79 1.90 -10.50
N LEU A 54 0.47 2.45 -9.33
CA LEU A 54 1.35 2.43 -8.16
C LEU A 54 0.68 1.68 -7.00
N ASN A 55 0.67 0.35 -7.15
CA ASN A 55 0.46 -0.56 -6.04
C ASN A 55 1.79 -0.74 -5.31
N THR A 56 1.96 -0.04 -4.19
CA THR A 56 3.23 0.01 -3.45
C THR A 56 2.99 -0.44 -2.03
N VAL A 57 3.89 -1.23 -1.45
CA VAL A 57 3.93 -1.53 0.00
C VAL A 57 5.31 -1.15 0.53
N ILE A 58 5.34 -0.33 1.58
CA ILE A 58 6.57 0.07 2.29
C ILE A 58 6.43 -0.29 3.76
N THR A 59 7.51 -0.80 4.35
CA THR A 59 7.57 -1.17 5.77
C THR A 59 8.94 -0.82 6.36
N ASP A 60 8.96 -0.52 7.66
CA ASP A 60 10.16 -0.40 8.48
C ASP A 60 10.46 -1.67 9.30
N GLY A 61 9.64 -2.71 9.16
CA GLY A 61 9.71 -3.96 9.91
C GLY A 61 8.73 -4.07 11.09
N GLU A 62 8.10 -2.98 11.53
CA GLU A 62 7.08 -2.99 12.59
C GLU A 62 5.69 -2.54 12.11
N GLN A 63 5.66 -1.70 11.09
CA GLN A 63 4.44 -1.09 10.54
C GLN A 63 4.57 -0.99 9.02
N LEU A 64 3.46 -0.75 8.33
CA LEU A 64 3.46 -0.63 6.88
C LEU A 64 2.45 0.39 6.36
N ILE A 65 2.73 0.87 5.15
CA ILE A 65 1.81 1.63 4.33
C ILE A 65 1.70 0.94 2.97
N ALA A 66 0.50 0.93 2.40
CA ALA A 66 0.24 0.42 1.08
C ALA A 66 -0.63 1.38 0.27
N THR A 67 -0.28 1.65 -0.98
CA THR A 67 -1.09 2.52 -1.86
C THR A 67 -1.71 1.71 -2.98
N ARG A 68 -2.95 2.04 -3.35
CA ARG A 68 -3.52 1.73 -4.66
C ARG A 68 -3.72 3.06 -5.39
N TYR A 69 -2.75 3.48 -6.19
CA TYR A 69 -2.81 4.77 -6.89
C TYR A 69 -2.72 4.62 -8.40
N THR A 70 -3.52 5.39 -9.14
CA THR A 70 -3.40 5.48 -10.59
C THR A 70 -3.80 6.84 -11.15
N THR A 71 -3.09 7.26 -12.20
CA THR A 71 -3.45 8.39 -13.07
C THR A 71 -4.28 7.95 -14.30
N ALA A 72 -4.53 6.64 -14.47
CA ALA A 72 -5.32 6.09 -15.56
C ALA A 72 -6.81 6.39 -15.40
N ASN A 73 -7.53 6.37 -16.53
CA ASN A 73 -8.99 6.34 -16.55
C ASN A 73 -9.51 5.05 -15.90
N ALA A 74 -10.73 5.08 -15.37
CA ALA A 74 -11.32 4.02 -14.54
C ALA A 74 -11.33 2.60 -15.16
N GLU A 75 -11.18 2.48 -16.49
CA GLU A 75 -11.19 1.20 -17.19
C GLU A 75 -9.88 0.39 -17.06
N LYS A 76 -8.79 1.01 -16.56
CA LYS A 76 -7.50 0.34 -16.37
C LYS A 76 -6.97 0.59 -14.96
N GLN A 77 -7.24 -0.34 -14.05
CA GLN A 77 -6.77 -0.26 -12.68
C GLN A 77 -6.35 -1.64 -12.18
N GLU A 78 -5.18 -1.72 -11.57
CA GLU A 78 -4.79 -2.88 -10.78
C GLU A 78 -5.58 -2.88 -9.46
N SER A 79 -5.95 -4.06 -8.99
CA SER A 79 -6.63 -4.21 -7.71
C SER A 79 -5.63 -4.33 -6.57
N LEU A 80 -6.10 -3.97 -5.37
CA LEU A 80 -5.40 -4.21 -4.13
C LEU A 80 -6.47 -4.53 -3.10
N TYR A 81 -6.24 -5.57 -2.30
CA TYR A 81 -7.14 -6.03 -1.27
C TYR A 81 -6.39 -6.16 0.04
N TYR A 82 -7.12 -6.07 1.14
CA TYR A 82 -6.60 -6.45 2.44
C TYR A 82 -7.61 -7.32 3.19
N THR A 83 -7.09 -8.14 4.09
CA THR A 83 -7.88 -8.91 5.05
C THR A 83 -7.16 -8.92 6.39
N PHE A 84 -7.88 -9.19 7.47
CA PHE A 84 -7.36 -9.17 8.83
C PHE A 84 -8.03 -10.24 9.69
N GLY A 85 -7.32 -10.66 10.73
CA GLY A 85 -7.80 -11.70 11.64
C GLY A 85 -6.87 -11.92 12.80
N GLU A 86 -7.09 -12.98 13.58
CA GLU A 86 -6.35 -13.24 14.81
C GLU A 86 -5.00 -13.90 14.55
N HIS A 87 -4.94 -14.80 13.57
CA HIS A 87 -3.70 -15.46 13.14
C HIS A 87 -3.88 -16.08 11.76
N ILE A 88 -2.76 -16.27 11.06
CA ILE A 88 -2.70 -16.96 9.76
C ILE A 88 -2.29 -18.40 10.02
N LEU A 89 -3.17 -19.34 9.70
CA LEU A 89 -2.84 -20.76 9.80
C LEU A 89 -2.10 -21.21 8.54
N PRO A 90 -0.94 -21.89 8.66
CA PRO A 90 -0.24 -22.45 7.52
C PRO A 90 -1.04 -23.63 6.95
N GLN A 91 -1.92 -23.35 5.99
CA GLN A 91 -2.52 -24.34 5.11
C GLN A 91 -1.75 -24.38 3.79
N ILE A 92 -1.71 -25.55 3.15
CA ILE A 92 -0.96 -25.74 1.91
C ILE A 92 -1.46 -24.77 0.84
N GLY A 93 -0.61 -23.80 0.50
CA GLY A 93 -0.74 -22.93 -0.67
C GLY A 93 -1.45 -21.61 -0.43
N ASN A 94 -2.18 -21.44 0.67
CA ASN A 94 -3.15 -20.35 0.70
C ASN A 94 -3.47 -19.72 2.06
N GLY A 95 -2.91 -20.21 3.17
CA GLY A 95 -2.91 -19.52 4.48
C GLY A 95 -4.28 -19.02 4.96
N LEU A 96 -4.99 -19.79 5.80
CA LEU A 96 -6.34 -19.39 6.23
C LEU A 96 -6.29 -18.32 7.33
N MET A 97 -6.89 -17.16 7.08
CA MET A 97 -7.13 -16.13 8.09
C MET A 97 -8.20 -16.59 9.07
N GLN A 98 -7.86 -16.62 10.36
CA GLN A 98 -8.82 -16.93 11.42
C GLN A 98 -9.58 -15.67 11.87
N PRO A 99 -10.91 -15.75 12.05
CA PRO A 99 -11.69 -14.64 12.59
C PRO A 99 -11.15 -14.15 13.93
N VAL A 100 -11.41 -12.87 14.25
CA VAL A 100 -11.04 -12.29 15.54
C VAL A 100 -12.03 -12.74 16.61
N GLU A 101 -11.62 -13.63 17.51
CA GLU A 101 -12.44 -14.07 18.65
C GLU A 101 -12.06 -13.32 19.94
N SER A 102 -10.78 -13.00 20.12
CA SER A 102 -10.27 -12.29 21.31
C SER A 102 -10.57 -10.78 21.33
N GLY A 103 -11.14 -10.25 20.26
CA GLY A 103 -11.38 -8.81 20.08
C GLY A 103 -10.16 -7.99 19.65
N LYS A 104 -9.03 -8.65 19.33
CA LYS A 104 -7.82 -8.00 18.81
C LYS A 104 -7.38 -8.62 17.49
N VAL A 105 -7.00 -7.76 16.54
CA VAL A 105 -6.35 -8.18 15.30
C VAL A 105 -4.93 -8.66 15.63
N GLY A 106 -4.56 -9.83 15.13
CA GLY A 106 -3.22 -10.42 15.28
C GLY A 106 -2.49 -10.63 13.94
N ALA A 107 -3.18 -10.43 12.81
CA ALA A 107 -2.57 -10.46 11.48
C ALA A 107 -3.34 -9.59 10.47
N VAL A 108 -2.59 -9.02 9.52
CA VAL A 108 -3.11 -8.29 8.36
C VAL A 108 -2.40 -8.83 7.10
N LEU A 109 -3.15 -9.16 6.05
CA LEU A 109 -2.60 -9.41 4.72
C LEU A 109 -3.04 -8.30 3.77
N ILE A 110 -2.15 -7.98 2.84
CA ILE A 110 -2.41 -7.10 1.71
C ILE A 110 -1.92 -7.84 0.46
N ALA A 111 -2.77 -7.92 -0.57
CA ALA A 111 -2.47 -8.65 -1.80
C ALA A 111 -3.14 -7.99 -3.01
N SER A 112 -2.61 -8.22 -4.22
CA SER A 112 -3.22 -7.73 -5.46
C SER A 112 -4.55 -8.42 -5.80
N GLU A 113 -4.72 -9.66 -5.33
CA GLU A 113 -5.89 -10.51 -5.54
C GLU A 113 -6.19 -11.31 -4.25
N PRO A 114 -7.46 -11.65 -3.97
CA PRO A 114 -7.80 -12.54 -2.86
C PRO A 114 -7.13 -13.91 -3.02
N ILE A 115 -6.39 -14.34 -2.00
CA ILE A 115 -5.64 -15.60 -2.03
C ILE A 115 -6.58 -16.81 -1.79
N ASN A 116 -7.70 -16.58 -1.09
CA ASN A 116 -8.71 -17.57 -0.75
C ASN A 116 -10.12 -17.11 -1.11
N GLU A 117 -10.85 -17.94 -1.84
CA GLU A 117 -12.28 -17.71 -2.12
C GLU A 117 -13.21 -18.22 -1.00
N LYS A 118 -12.71 -19.11 -0.12
CA LYS A 118 -13.52 -19.77 0.90
C LYS A 118 -13.23 -19.20 2.28
N ASN A 119 -14.22 -18.50 2.84
CA ASN A 119 -14.34 -18.07 4.24
C ASN A 119 -13.58 -16.80 4.67
N GLU A 120 -12.85 -16.12 3.78
CA GLU A 120 -12.17 -14.86 4.11
C GLU A 120 -12.87 -13.67 3.45
N GLU A 121 -13.22 -12.66 4.25
CA GLU A 121 -13.70 -11.39 3.71
C GLU A 121 -12.47 -10.55 3.32
N TRP A 122 -12.20 -10.51 2.02
CA TRP A 122 -11.21 -9.61 1.43
C TRP A 122 -11.89 -8.28 1.09
N ILE A 123 -11.31 -7.19 1.59
CA ILE A 123 -11.82 -5.84 1.38
C ILE A 123 -10.99 -5.21 0.26
N GLU A 124 -11.65 -4.82 -0.83
CA GLU A 124 -10.99 -4.09 -1.92
C GLU A 124 -10.59 -2.68 -1.43
N VAL A 125 -9.31 -2.34 -1.58
CA VAL A 125 -8.80 -0.98 -1.33
C VAL A 125 -9.35 -0.08 -2.44
N PRO A 126 -10.08 1.00 -2.13
CA PRO A 126 -10.64 1.84 -3.19
C PRO A 126 -9.54 2.50 -4.03
N ARG A 127 -9.85 2.85 -5.28
CA ARG A 127 -8.92 3.57 -6.17
C ARG A 127 -8.42 4.85 -5.49
N ASN A 128 -7.13 5.12 -5.61
CA ASN A 128 -6.43 6.28 -5.06
C ASN A 128 -6.59 6.40 -3.54
N HIS A 129 -6.44 5.28 -2.83
CA HIS A 129 -6.41 5.23 -1.37
C HIS A 129 -5.08 4.65 -0.87
N ILE A 130 -4.76 5.00 0.37
CA ILE A 130 -3.66 4.45 1.13
C ILE A 130 -4.23 3.63 2.30
N VAL A 131 -3.66 2.46 2.52
CA VAL A 131 -3.84 1.61 3.69
C VAL A 131 -2.65 1.84 4.61
N ILE A 132 -2.93 2.08 5.88
CA ILE A 132 -1.94 2.33 6.92
C ILE A 132 -2.17 1.26 7.98
N VAL A 133 -1.13 0.51 8.31
CA VAL A 133 -1.16 -0.50 9.36
C VAL A 133 -0.09 -0.13 10.38
N ASN A 134 -0.51 0.25 11.58
CA ASN A 134 0.42 0.59 12.65
C ASN A 134 0.96 -0.67 13.34
N LYS A 135 1.90 -0.47 14.27
CA LYS A 135 2.52 -1.54 15.07
C LYS A 135 1.53 -2.37 15.90
N ASP A 136 0.33 -1.83 16.16
CA ASP A 136 -0.75 -2.48 16.91
C ASP A 136 -1.73 -3.20 15.98
N LEU A 137 -1.41 -3.30 14.68
CA LEU A 137 -2.21 -3.88 13.60
C LEU A 137 -3.56 -3.18 13.38
N GLU A 138 -3.68 -1.93 13.81
CA GLU A 138 -4.85 -1.11 13.49
C GLU A 138 -4.75 -0.62 12.05
N ILE A 139 -5.84 -0.79 11.31
CA ILE A 139 -5.90 -0.50 9.89
C ILE A 139 -6.66 0.82 9.69
N THR A 140 -6.03 1.76 9.00
CA THR A 140 -6.69 2.98 8.51
C THR A 140 -6.65 2.97 6.98
N VAL A 141 -7.79 3.27 6.35
CA VAL A 141 -7.88 3.44 4.89
C VAL A 141 -8.37 4.86 4.62
N GLU A 142 -7.62 5.62 3.83
CA GLU A 142 -7.94 7.02 3.56
C GLU A 142 -7.65 7.42 2.11
N PRO A 143 -8.37 8.40 1.55
CA PRO A 143 -8.14 8.86 0.19
C PRO A 143 -6.84 9.63 0.05
N ILE A 144 -6.12 9.39 -1.05
CA ILE A 144 -4.94 10.15 -1.44
C ILE A 144 -5.39 11.48 -2.05
N LYS A 145 -4.92 12.59 -1.47
CA LYS A 145 -5.22 13.96 -1.93
C LYS A 145 -3.91 14.65 -2.31
N ILE A 146 -3.54 14.56 -3.58
CA ILE A 146 -2.30 15.15 -4.15
C ILE A 146 -2.58 15.89 -5.45
#